data_AF-A0AAX6DFW8-F1
#
_entry.id   AF-A0AAX6DFW8-F1
#
_cell.length_a   1.000
_cell.length_b   1.000
_cell.length_c   1.000
_cell.angle_alpha   90.00
_cell.angle_beta   90.00
_cell.angle_gamma   90.00
#
_symmetry.space_group_name_H-M   'P 1'
#
loop_
_entity.id
_entity.type
_entity.pdbx_description
1 polymer ?
#
loop_
_entity_poly.entity_id
_entity_poly.type
_entity_poly.pdbx_seq_one_letter_code
_entity_poly.pdbx_strand_id
1 'polypeptide(L)'
;MLQFLPNLLRFHRSVITKFSKKNFPGMDKLKASARLMVVSDLDHTMVDHHDPENLSLLRFNALWESLYCEDSLLVFSTGRSPTLYRELRKEKPMLTPDITIMSVGTEITYGESMVPDDGWERVLDRKWDRNVVLEETSKFPQLSLQAETEQRPHKISFYVDKGVAQEVTKSLSECLQKRGLDVKIIYSGGMDLDILPQGAGKGQALAYLLSKFKAEGKTPLNTLVCGDSGNDAELFSIPEVYGVMVSNAQEELLQWHAENAKDNSKIIHATERCAAGIIQAIGHFKLGPNVSPRDITDFSCSKLDNFSPGYEVVTFFLLYERWRRAEVEKSDLPIKYLKSISCPTGVAVHPSGAERSLHECIDLFGPCYGDKKGKGFRVWVDRVSASQIGSDDWLVKFDKWEMSDEGRQCCLTAVKLKLEPEAPRGFTMVHVHQTWLEGYEARDPSAWIF
;
A
#
# COMPACT_ATOMS: atom_id res chain seq x y z
N MET A 1 17.05 -20.59 -29.26
CA MET A 1 15.78 -20.51 -30.02
C MET A 1 14.80 -19.69 -29.19
N LEU A 2 14.93 -18.36 -29.21
CA LEU A 2 14.08 -17.41 -28.49
C LEU A 2 14.03 -16.12 -29.33
N GLN A 3 12.99 -15.99 -30.13
CA GLN A 3 12.63 -14.77 -30.87
C GLN A 3 11.22 -14.37 -30.41
N PHE A 4 11.11 -13.78 -29.24
CA PHE A 4 9.85 -13.19 -28.75
C PHE A 4 10.15 -11.93 -27.96
N LEU A 5 10.50 -10.84 -28.65
CA LEU A 5 10.66 -9.52 -28.03
C LEU A 5 10.22 -8.30 -28.87
N PRO A 6 9.77 -8.42 -30.16
CA PRO A 6 9.13 -7.27 -30.83
C PRO A 6 7.60 -7.17 -30.68
N ASN A 7 6.91 -8.21 -30.20
CA ASN A 7 5.44 -8.27 -30.25
C ASN A 7 4.72 -7.61 -29.06
N LEU A 8 5.41 -7.35 -27.94
CA LEU A 8 4.82 -6.73 -26.75
C LEU A 8 4.27 -5.32 -27.06
N LEU A 9 5.03 -4.51 -27.81
CA LEU A 9 4.68 -3.11 -28.08
C LEU A 9 3.61 -2.91 -29.17
N ARG A 10 3.45 -3.88 -30.09
CA ARG A 10 2.47 -3.76 -31.20
C ARG A 10 1.04 -4.10 -30.78
N PHE A 11 0.87 -5.01 -29.81
CA PHE A 11 -0.45 -5.39 -29.31
C PHE A 11 -1.10 -4.27 -28.48
N HIS A 12 -0.32 -3.46 -27.75
CA HIS A 12 -0.82 -2.39 -26.90
C HIS A 12 -1.44 -1.20 -27.66
N ARG A 13 -1.01 -0.88 -28.90
CA ARG A 13 -1.45 0.35 -29.60
C ARG A 13 -2.84 0.30 -30.21
N SER A 14 -3.31 -0.86 -30.72
CA SER A 14 -4.58 -0.91 -31.46
C SER A 14 -5.82 -1.12 -30.59
N VAL A 15 -5.63 -1.58 -29.34
CA VAL A 15 -6.72 -1.98 -28.44
C VAL A 15 -7.16 -0.83 -27.52
N ILE A 16 -6.21 0.00 -27.07
CA ILE A 16 -6.44 1.01 -26.02
C ILE A 16 -7.11 2.27 -26.59
N THR A 17 -6.94 2.54 -27.88
CA THR A 17 -7.47 3.76 -28.54
C THR A 17 -8.99 3.81 -28.68
N LYS A 18 -9.74 2.73 -28.39
CA LYS A 18 -11.21 2.70 -28.51
C LYS A 18 -12.00 2.78 -27.19
N PHE A 19 -11.36 2.76 -26.02
CA PHE A 19 -12.07 2.62 -24.74
C PHE A 19 -11.62 3.61 -23.66
N SER A 20 -11.69 4.91 -23.95
CA SER A 20 -11.34 5.97 -22.97
C SER A 20 -12.38 7.08 -22.94
N LYS A 21 -13.46 6.89 -22.17
CA LYS A 21 -14.35 7.95 -21.63
C LYS A 21 -15.09 7.51 -20.36
N LYS A 22 -14.41 6.84 -19.42
CA LYS A 22 -14.88 6.77 -18.03
C LYS A 22 -13.70 7.13 -17.14
N ASN A 23 -13.84 8.22 -16.39
CA ASN A 23 -12.89 8.62 -15.35
C ASN A 23 -12.62 7.44 -14.42
N PHE A 24 -11.40 7.31 -13.88
CA PHE A 24 -11.10 6.37 -12.81
C PHE A 24 -12.13 6.51 -11.67
N PRO A 25 -12.88 5.44 -11.34
CA PRO A 25 -13.73 5.46 -10.16
C PRO A 25 -12.85 5.73 -8.92
N GLY A 26 -13.12 6.80 -8.19
CA GLY A 26 -12.46 7.08 -6.90
C GLY A 26 -11.09 7.76 -6.95
N MET A 27 -10.57 8.20 -8.11
CA MET A 27 -9.31 8.98 -8.17
C MET A 27 -9.52 10.49 -8.35
N ASP A 28 -10.47 11.07 -7.61
CA ASP A 28 -10.64 12.53 -7.47
C ASP A 28 -9.48 13.19 -6.69
N LYS A 29 -8.65 12.37 -6.05
CA LYS A 29 -7.48 12.75 -5.26
C LYS A 29 -6.45 13.55 -6.06
N LEU A 30 -6.16 13.15 -7.30
CA LEU A 30 -5.08 13.74 -8.10
C LEU A 30 -5.61 14.75 -9.12
N LYS A 31 -5.34 16.03 -8.85
CA LYS A 31 -5.58 17.14 -9.78
C LYS A 31 -4.60 17.17 -10.96
N ALA A 32 -3.41 16.57 -10.80
CA ALA A 32 -2.34 16.50 -11.80
C ALA A 32 -1.72 15.08 -11.84
N SER A 33 -0.66 14.88 -12.63
CA SER A 33 0.14 13.65 -12.58
C SER A 33 0.70 13.41 -11.18
N ALA A 34 0.65 12.16 -10.72
CA ALA A 34 1.26 11.76 -9.46
C ALA A 34 2.77 12.04 -9.49
N ARG A 35 3.32 12.64 -8.43
CA ARG A 35 4.77 12.86 -8.31
C ARG A 35 5.52 11.53 -8.26
N LEU A 36 5.00 10.58 -7.49
CA LEU A 36 5.52 9.22 -7.36
C LEU A 36 4.35 8.24 -7.37
N MET A 37 4.52 7.11 -8.05
CA MET A 37 3.68 5.93 -7.89
C MET A 37 4.54 4.80 -7.34
N VAL A 38 4.24 4.35 -6.11
CA VAL A 38 4.87 3.17 -5.53
C VAL A 38 3.99 1.96 -5.81
N VAL A 39 4.54 0.96 -6.51
CA VAL A 39 3.89 -0.31 -6.82
C VAL A 39 4.63 -1.40 -6.06
N SER A 40 4.05 -1.88 -4.97
CA SER A 40 4.74 -2.81 -4.08
C SER A 40 4.01 -4.14 -4.01
N ASP A 41 4.75 -5.23 -4.08
CA ASP A 41 4.26 -6.48 -3.51
C ASP A 41 4.02 -6.33 -1.98
N LEU A 42 3.21 -7.24 -1.43
CA LEU A 42 2.87 -7.24 -0.02
C LEU A 42 3.75 -8.19 0.79
N ASP A 43 3.70 -9.48 0.51
CA ASP A 43 4.27 -10.51 1.36
C ASP A 43 5.78 -10.52 1.23
N HIS A 44 6.52 -10.33 2.34
CA HIS A 44 7.99 -10.20 2.35
C HIS A 44 8.56 -8.96 1.63
N THR A 45 7.74 -8.18 0.91
CA THR A 45 8.12 -6.89 0.33
C THR A 45 7.64 -5.69 1.16
N MET A 46 6.33 -5.46 1.29
CA MET A 46 5.82 -4.38 2.16
C MET A 46 5.68 -4.85 3.62
N VAL A 47 5.20 -6.08 3.78
CA VAL A 47 4.88 -6.72 5.05
C VAL A 47 5.94 -7.73 5.42
N ASP A 48 6.40 -7.64 6.66
CA ASP A 48 7.25 -8.66 7.25
C ASP A 48 6.43 -9.75 7.94
N HIS A 49 6.68 -10.99 7.56
CA HIS A 49 6.07 -12.19 8.17
C HIS A 49 7.03 -12.94 9.09
N HIS A 50 8.32 -12.63 9.05
CA HIS A 50 9.34 -13.34 9.83
C HIS A 50 9.70 -12.59 11.11
N ASP A 51 9.52 -11.27 11.14
CA ASP A 51 9.84 -10.44 12.29
C ASP A 51 8.60 -9.63 12.74
N PRO A 52 7.88 -10.08 13.80
CA PRO A 52 6.70 -9.37 14.31
C PRO A 52 7.06 -8.03 14.97
N GLU A 53 8.32 -7.81 15.34
CA GLU A 53 8.79 -6.55 15.91
C GLU A 53 9.28 -5.56 14.84
N ASN A 54 9.31 -5.96 13.56
CA ASN A 54 9.77 -5.10 12.48
C ASN A 54 8.84 -3.87 12.30
N LEU A 55 9.39 -2.69 12.54
CA LEU A 55 8.68 -1.41 12.46
C LEU A 55 8.68 -0.81 11.06
N SER A 56 9.28 -1.45 10.06
CA SER A 56 9.48 -0.90 8.72
C SER A 56 8.16 -0.56 8.02
N LEU A 57 7.11 -1.36 8.20
CA LEU A 57 5.79 -1.05 7.69
C LEU A 57 5.26 0.26 8.31
N LEU A 58 5.33 0.40 9.64
CA LEU A 58 4.90 1.62 10.33
C LEU A 58 5.77 2.83 9.99
N ARG A 59 7.07 2.63 9.73
CA ARG A 59 7.98 3.68 9.23
C ARG A 59 7.53 4.15 7.84
N PHE A 60 7.19 3.22 6.95
CA PHE A 60 6.65 3.54 5.63
C PHE A 60 5.32 4.26 5.74
N ASN A 61 4.39 3.77 6.58
CA ASN A 61 3.09 4.41 6.79
C ASN A 61 3.24 5.88 7.20
N ALA A 62 4.06 6.15 8.23
CA ALA A 62 4.29 7.50 8.70
C ALA A 62 4.95 8.39 7.63
N LEU A 63 5.88 7.85 6.84
CA LEU A 63 6.50 8.58 5.72
C LEU A 63 5.48 8.90 4.63
N TRP A 64 4.67 7.91 4.25
CA TRP A 64 3.70 8.03 3.17
C TRP A 64 2.61 9.04 3.50
N GLU A 65 1.97 8.89 4.66
CA GLU A 65 0.86 9.76 5.10
C GLU A 65 1.29 11.20 5.43
N SER A 66 2.57 11.43 5.67
CA SER A 66 3.06 12.78 5.97
C SER A 66 3.56 13.54 4.73
N LEU A 67 4.15 12.84 3.75
CA LEU A 67 4.90 13.50 2.65
C LEU A 67 4.48 13.08 1.24
N TYR A 68 3.69 12.02 1.07
CA TYR A 68 3.38 11.46 -0.26
C TYR A 68 1.89 11.32 -0.52
N CYS A 69 1.08 11.09 0.51
CA CYS A 69 -0.32 10.73 0.32
C CYS A 69 -1.12 11.80 -0.43
N GLU A 70 -0.75 13.08 -0.45
CA GLU A 70 -1.52 14.12 -1.15
C GLU A 70 -1.31 14.14 -2.67
N ASP A 71 -0.09 13.83 -3.13
CA ASP A 71 0.35 14.05 -4.53
C ASP A 71 0.90 12.80 -5.22
N SER A 72 0.85 11.66 -4.54
CA SER A 72 1.42 10.38 -4.99
C SER A 72 0.40 9.25 -4.91
N LEU A 73 0.73 8.13 -5.56
CA LEU A 73 -0.12 6.93 -5.64
C LEU A 73 0.54 5.73 -4.98
N LEU A 74 -0.22 5.08 -4.10
CA LEU A 74 0.14 3.80 -3.52
C LEU A 74 -0.62 2.68 -4.22
N VAL A 75 0.12 1.74 -4.79
CA VAL A 75 -0.41 0.56 -5.46
C VAL A 75 0.13 -0.68 -4.77
N PHE A 76 -0.75 -1.53 -4.26
CA PHE A 76 -0.37 -2.87 -3.81
C PHE A 76 -0.55 -3.87 -4.95
N SER A 77 0.48 -4.68 -5.22
CA SER A 77 0.49 -5.68 -6.30
C SER A 77 0.84 -7.05 -5.75
N THR A 78 -0.19 -7.79 -5.32
CA THR A 78 -0.04 -9.04 -4.56
C THR A 78 -0.51 -10.27 -5.33
N GLY A 79 0.07 -11.43 -4.98
CA GLY A 79 -0.45 -12.73 -5.39
C GLY A 79 -1.75 -13.12 -4.69
N ARG A 80 -2.05 -12.51 -3.53
CA ARG A 80 -3.24 -12.81 -2.72
C ARG A 80 -4.54 -12.56 -3.49
N SER A 81 -5.51 -13.44 -3.28
CA SER A 81 -6.90 -13.21 -3.67
C SER A 81 -7.54 -12.05 -2.88
N PRO A 82 -8.65 -11.45 -3.34
CA PRO A 82 -9.33 -10.38 -2.61
C PRO A 82 -9.73 -10.75 -1.19
N THR A 83 -10.01 -12.03 -0.93
CA THR A 83 -10.31 -12.54 0.42
C THR A 83 -9.06 -12.50 1.30
N LEU A 84 -7.96 -13.13 0.86
CA LEU A 84 -6.71 -13.17 1.62
C LEU A 84 -6.06 -11.79 1.79
N TYR A 85 -6.28 -10.87 0.84
CA TYR A 85 -5.84 -9.48 0.97
C TYR A 85 -6.60 -8.76 2.09
N ARG A 86 -7.93 -8.93 2.17
CA ARG A 86 -8.73 -8.35 3.27
C ARG A 86 -8.35 -8.94 4.62
N GLU A 87 -8.01 -10.22 4.68
CA GLU A 87 -7.50 -10.86 5.90
C GLU A 87 -6.14 -10.26 6.31
N LEU A 88 -5.21 -10.07 5.37
CA LEU A 88 -3.93 -9.43 5.67
C LEU A 88 -4.12 -8.00 6.20
N ARG A 89 -5.05 -7.23 5.61
CA ARG A 89 -5.44 -5.91 6.14
C ARG A 89 -6.05 -5.99 7.53
N LYS A 90 -6.60 -7.14 7.92
CA LYS A 90 -7.10 -7.38 9.28
C LYS A 90 -6.00 -7.77 10.28
N GLU A 91 -4.86 -8.23 9.80
CA GLU A 91 -3.77 -8.73 10.64
C GLU A 91 -2.65 -7.71 10.81
N LYS A 92 -2.40 -6.91 9.78
CA LYS A 92 -1.25 -6.00 9.71
C LYS A 92 -1.72 -4.54 9.63
N PRO A 93 -0.95 -3.59 10.18
CA PRO A 93 -1.27 -2.16 10.11
C PRO A 93 -0.93 -1.60 8.73
N MET A 94 -1.63 -2.06 7.68
CA MET A 94 -1.41 -1.60 6.31
C MET A 94 -2.23 -0.34 6.04
N LEU A 95 -1.66 0.60 5.27
CA LEU A 95 -2.41 1.73 4.72
C LEU A 95 -3.47 1.24 3.72
N THR A 96 -4.47 2.09 3.48
CA THR A 96 -5.38 1.94 2.37
C THR A 96 -4.67 2.40 1.08
N PRO A 97 -4.44 1.51 0.08
CA PRO A 97 -3.84 1.92 -1.18
C PRO A 97 -4.86 2.64 -2.07
N ASP A 98 -4.35 3.42 -3.03
CA ASP A 98 -5.19 4.01 -4.08
C ASP A 98 -5.67 2.94 -5.07
N ILE A 99 -4.82 1.95 -5.36
CA ILE A 99 -5.10 0.85 -6.30
C ILE A 99 -4.60 -0.47 -5.70
N THR A 100 -5.38 -1.53 -5.85
CA THR A 100 -4.93 -2.89 -5.51
C THR A 100 -4.98 -3.78 -6.76
N ILE A 101 -3.83 -4.34 -7.13
CA ILE A 101 -3.65 -5.41 -8.10
C ILE A 101 -3.54 -6.72 -7.32
N MET A 102 -4.46 -7.66 -7.54
CA MET A 102 -4.58 -8.89 -6.77
C MET A 102 -4.52 -10.12 -7.68
N SER A 103 -4.46 -11.31 -7.06
CA SER A 103 -4.53 -12.59 -7.78
C SER A 103 -3.49 -12.69 -8.90
N VAL A 104 -2.26 -12.24 -8.61
CA VAL A 104 -1.13 -12.22 -9.58
C VAL A 104 -1.44 -11.35 -10.82
N GLY A 105 -2.20 -10.27 -10.64
CA GLY A 105 -2.49 -9.32 -11.70
C GLY A 105 -3.75 -9.61 -12.51
N THR A 106 -4.60 -10.53 -12.08
CA THR A 106 -5.88 -10.78 -12.78
C THR A 106 -7.01 -9.88 -12.32
N GLU A 107 -6.86 -9.18 -11.19
CA GLU A 107 -7.87 -8.29 -10.64
C GLU A 107 -7.24 -6.93 -10.33
N ILE A 108 -7.87 -5.85 -10.80
CA ILE A 108 -7.51 -4.46 -10.46
C ILE A 108 -8.70 -3.84 -9.78
N THR A 109 -8.48 -3.21 -8.62
CA THR A 109 -9.52 -2.54 -7.84
C THR A 109 -9.07 -1.17 -7.35
N TYR A 110 -10.02 -0.27 -7.11
CA TYR A 110 -9.77 1.13 -6.74
C TYR A 110 -10.30 1.47 -5.35
N GLY A 111 -9.46 2.15 -4.56
CA GLY A 111 -9.78 2.71 -3.25
C GLY A 111 -10.24 1.69 -2.20
N GLU A 112 -10.75 2.21 -1.08
CA GLU A 112 -11.19 1.41 0.06
C GLU A 112 -12.32 0.45 -0.29
N SER A 113 -13.28 0.90 -1.12
CA SER A 113 -14.42 0.08 -1.55
C SER A 113 -14.02 -1.04 -2.53
N MET A 114 -12.76 -1.08 -2.96
CA MET A 114 -12.22 -2.07 -3.90
C MET A 114 -13.06 -2.20 -5.18
N VAL A 115 -13.42 -1.06 -5.79
CA VAL A 115 -14.25 -1.05 -7.01
C VAL A 115 -13.47 -1.70 -8.17
N PRO A 116 -13.97 -2.77 -8.81
CA PRO A 116 -13.26 -3.45 -9.90
C PRO A 116 -13.03 -2.56 -11.13
N ASP A 117 -11.95 -2.81 -11.86
CA ASP A 117 -11.73 -2.24 -13.19
C ASP A 117 -12.36 -3.12 -14.28
N ASP A 118 -13.59 -2.78 -14.70
CA ASP A 118 -14.27 -3.50 -15.79
C ASP A 118 -13.49 -3.48 -17.11
N GLY A 119 -12.61 -2.49 -17.33
CA GLY A 119 -11.78 -2.40 -18.52
C GLY A 119 -10.71 -3.48 -18.56
N TRP A 120 -10.09 -3.76 -17.42
CA TRP A 120 -9.11 -4.81 -17.23
C TRP A 120 -9.76 -6.18 -17.39
N GLU A 121 -10.94 -6.39 -16.79
CA GLU A 121 -11.71 -7.63 -16.94
C GLU A 121 -11.96 -7.96 -18.42
N ARG A 122 -12.44 -6.98 -19.21
CA ARG A 122 -12.65 -7.13 -20.65
C ARG A 122 -11.36 -7.36 -21.45
N VAL A 123 -10.21 -6.91 -20.95
CA VAL A 123 -8.91 -7.21 -21.58
C VAL A 123 -8.58 -8.69 -21.35
N LEU A 124 -8.81 -9.19 -20.15
CA LEU A 124 -8.54 -10.58 -19.76
C LEU A 124 -9.51 -11.60 -20.35
N ASP A 125 -10.74 -11.21 -20.68
CA ASP A 125 -11.73 -12.08 -21.35
C ASP A 125 -11.29 -12.54 -22.76
N ARG A 126 -10.30 -11.88 -23.35
CA ARG A 126 -9.89 -12.16 -24.72
C ARG A 126 -9.18 -13.50 -24.80
N LYS A 127 -9.81 -14.43 -25.52
CA LYS A 127 -9.33 -15.81 -25.68
C LYS A 127 -9.08 -16.50 -24.34
N TRP A 128 -9.93 -16.18 -23.37
CA TRP A 128 -10.00 -16.84 -22.08
C TRP A 128 -11.38 -17.47 -21.94
N ASP A 129 -11.42 -18.72 -21.52
CA ASP A 129 -12.65 -19.39 -21.11
C ASP A 129 -12.33 -20.30 -19.93
N ARG A 130 -12.76 -19.87 -18.74
CA ARG A 130 -12.53 -20.57 -17.47
C ARG A 130 -13.08 -22.00 -17.50
N ASN A 131 -14.23 -22.23 -18.14
CA ASN A 131 -14.85 -23.54 -18.16
C ASN A 131 -14.06 -24.51 -19.03
N VAL A 132 -13.54 -24.04 -20.16
CA VAL A 132 -12.65 -24.85 -21.01
C VAL A 132 -11.34 -25.18 -20.29
N VAL A 133 -10.78 -24.25 -19.52
CA VAL A 133 -9.57 -24.53 -18.71
C VAL A 133 -9.87 -25.61 -17.67
N LEU A 134 -11.00 -25.54 -16.96
CA LEU A 134 -11.40 -26.58 -16.01
C LEU A 134 -11.64 -27.93 -16.67
N GLU A 135 -12.29 -27.95 -17.84
CA GLU A 135 -12.53 -29.17 -18.62
C GLU A 135 -11.20 -29.85 -18.99
N GLU A 136 -10.24 -29.10 -19.54
CA GLU A 136 -8.95 -29.65 -19.94
C GLU A 136 -8.10 -30.07 -18.74
N THR A 137 -8.05 -29.27 -17.68
CA THR A 137 -7.28 -29.59 -16.47
C THR A 137 -7.81 -30.81 -15.73
N SER A 138 -9.12 -31.10 -15.76
CA SER A 138 -9.67 -32.31 -15.15
C SER A 138 -9.15 -33.62 -15.77
N LYS A 139 -8.52 -33.55 -16.95
CA LYS A 139 -7.92 -34.70 -17.65
C LYS A 139 -6.49 -34.99 -17.15
N PHE A 140 -5.92 -34.14 -16.31
CA PHE A 140 -4.58 -34.28 -15.74
C PHE A 140 -4.65 -34.76 -14.28
N PRO A 141 -4.45 -36.05 -13.99
CA PRO A 141 -4.52 -36.58 -12.63
C PRO A 141 -3.42 -36.03 -11.70
N GLN A 142 -2.37 -35.40 -12.24
CA GLN A 142 -1.30 -34.76 -11.48
C GLN A 142 -1.71 -33.41 -10.87
N LEU A 143 -2.84 -32.83 -11.30
CA LEU A 143 -3.30 -31.53 -10.83
C LEU A 143 -4.35 -31.68 -9.73
N SER A 144 -4.11 -31.04 -8.59
CA SER A 144 -5.09 -30.95 -7.50
C SER A 144 -5.52 -29.50 -7.32
N LEU A 145 -6.82 -29.21 -7.29
CA LEU A 145 -7.30 -27.83 -7.10
C LEU A 145 -6.84 -27.28 -5.73
N GLN A 146 -6.40 -26.02 -5.72
CA GLN A 146 -6.25 -25.26 -4.48
C GLN A 146 -7.61 -24.84 -3.90
N ALA A 147 -7.60 -24.23 -2.73
CA ALA A 147 -8.80 -23.75 -2.03
C ALA A 147 -9.67 -22.83 -2.90
N GLU A 148 -10.98 -22.79 -2.62
CA GLU A 148 -11.96 -22.00 -3.38
C GLU A 148 -11.60 -20.50 -3.42
N THR A 149 -11.00 -19.97 -2.34
CA THR A 149 -10.53 -18.59 -2.27
C THR A 149 -9.50 -18.24 -3.33
N GLU A 150 -8.74 -19.23 -3.81
CA GLU A 150 -7.71 -19.08 -4.86
C GLU A 150 -8.25 -19.35 -6.27
N GLN A 151 -9.53 -19.69 -6.41
CA GLN A 151 -10.19 -19.86 -7.70
C GLN A 151 -10.91 -18.56 -8.07
N ARG A 152 -10.45 -17.89 -9.12
CA ARG A 152 -10.97 -16.60 -9.58
C ARG A 152 -11.53 -16.69 -11.00
N PRO A 153 -12.24 -15.66 -11.52
CA PRO A 153 -12.73 -15.66 -12.89
C PRO A 153 -11.63 -15.82 -13.96
N HIS A 154 -10.45 -15.24 -13.72
CA HIS A 154 -9.30 -15.27 -14.62
C HIS A 154 -8.03 -15.90 -14.01
N LYS A 155 -8.19 -16.69 -12.92
CA LYS A 155 -7.11 -17.47 -12.28
C LYS A 155 -7.66 -18.80 -11.82
N ILE A 156 -7.06 -19.89 -12.26
CA ILE A 156 -7.35 -21.23 -11.73
C ILE A 156 -6.05 -21.81 -11.19
N SER A 157 -6.07 -22.18 -9.92
CA SER A 157 -4.86 -22.51 -9.14
C SER A 157 -4.86 -23.99 -8.77
N PHE A 158 -3.73 -24.66 -8.96
CA PHE A 158 -3.53 -26.08 -8.68
C PHE A 158 -2.26 -26.32 -7.85
N TYR A 159 -2.19 -27.49 -7.23
CA TYR A 159 -0.97 -28.11 -6.76
C TYR A 159 -0.49 -29.14 -7.78
N VAL A 160 0.82 -29.20 -8.00
CA VAL A 160 1.51 -30.16 -8.87
C VAL A 160 2.89 -30.50 -8.32
N ASP A 161 3.28 -31.78 -8.38
CA ASP A 161 4.60 -32.21 -7.94
C ASP A 161 5.72 -31.66 -8.84
N LYS A 162 6.79 -31.16 -8.23
CA LYS A 162 7.96 -30.59 -8.93
C LYS A 162 8.54 -31.50 -10.02
N GLY A 163 8.55 -32.81 -9.79
CA GLY A 163 9.10 -33.79 -10.73
C GLY A 163 8.35 -33.88 -12.07
N VAL A 164 7.07 -33.52 -12.09
CA VAL A 164 6.20 -33.63 -13.29
C VAL A 164 5.70 -32.27 -13.79
N ALA A 165 5.89 -31.20 -13.02
CA ALA A 165 5.39 -29.86 -13.31
C ALA A 165 5.74 -29.36 -14.72
N GLN A 166 6.98 -29.58 -15.18
CA GLN A 166 7.43 -29.13 -16.50
C GLN A 166 6.69 -29.84 -17.65
N GLU A 167 6.51 -31.16 -17.54
CA GLU A 167 5.81 -31.97 -18.54
C GLU A 167 4.31 -31.62 -18.59
N VAL A 168 3.69 -31.50 -17.42
CA VAL A 168 2.28 -31.11 -17.28
C VAL A 168 2.06 -29.72 -17.86
N THR A 169 2.90 -28.74 -17.51
CA THR A 169 2.79 -27.36 -18.01
C THR A 169 2.86 -27.31 -19.54
N LYS A 170 3.84 -28.01 -20.14
CA LYS A 170 3.99 -28.05 -21.59
C LYS A 170 2.75 -28.66 -22.27
N SER A 171 2.33 -29.84 -21.81
CA SER A 171 1.19 -30.57 -22.37
C SER A 171 -0.12 -29.78 -22.25
N LEU A 172 -0.33 -29.15 -21.10
CA LEU A 172 -1.49 -28.32 -20.83
C LEU A 172 -1.51 -27.06 -21.70
N SER A 173 -0.37 -26.39 -21.86
CA SER A 173 -0.24 -25.23 -22.75
C SER A 173 -0.60 -25.59 -24.20
N GLU A 174 -0.12 -26.71 -24.72
CA GLU A 174 -0.44 -27.18 -26.08
C GLU A 174 -1.93 -27.53 -26.22
N CYS A 175 -2.53 -28.13 -25.18
CA CYS A 175 -3.94 -28.50 -25.16
C CYS A 175 -4.85 -27.26 -25.19
N LEU A 176 -4.61 -26.29 -24.30
CA LEU A 176 -5.39 -25.06 -24.20
C LEU A 176 -5.25 -24.21 -25.47
N GLN A 177 -4.05 -24.16 -26.06
CA GLN A 177 -3.83 -23.49 -27.35
C GLN A 177 -4.65 -24.13 -28.49
N LYS A 178 -4.75 -25.47 -28.55
CA LYS A 178 -5.59 -26.18 -29.53
C LYS A 178 -7.08 -25.87 -29.36
N ARG A 179 -7.51 -25.54 -28.14
CA ARG A 179 -8.87 -25.08 -27.84
C ARG A 179 -9.07 -23.58 -28.14
N GLY A 180 -8.06 -22.89 -28.67
CA GLY A 180 -8.14 -21.48 -29.06
C GLY A 180 -7.92 -20.49 -27.92
N LEU A 181 -7.44 -20.97 -26.77
CA LEU A 181 -7.13 -20.13 -25.61
C LEU A 181 -5.68 -19.65 -25.65
N ASP A 182 -5.48 -18.38 -25.27
CA ASP A 182 -4.15 -17.82 -25.03
C ASP A 182 -3.95 -17.76 -23.51
N VAL A 183 -3.17 -18.68 -22.96
CA VAL A 183 -2.95 -18.81 -21.51
C VAL A 183 -1.50 -18.61 -21.12
N LYS A 184 -1.30 -18.11 -19.90
CA LYS A 184 -0.04 -18.09 -19.20
C LYS A 184 -0.13 -19.05 -18.02
N ILE A 185 0.84 -19.95 -17.92
CA ILE A 185 0.95 -20.91 -16.83
C ILE A 185 2.14 -20.49 -15.97
N ILE A 186 1.91 -20.24 -14.69
CA ILE A 186 2.92 -19.84 -13.72
C ILE A 186 3.10 -20.99 -12.74
N TYR A 187 4.33 -21.47 -12.60
CA TYR A 187 4.70 -22.43 -11.58
C TYR A 187 5.58 -21.74 -10.53
N SER A 188 5.19 -21.80 -9.26
CA SER A 188 5.87 -21.10 -8.16
C SER A 188 5.85 -21.92 -6.86
N GLY A 189 6.67 -21.52 -5.89
CA GLY A 189 6.67 -22.14 -4.55
C GLY A 189 7.07 -23.62 -4.51
N GLY A 190 7.52 -24.20 -5.63
CA GLY A 190 7.85 -25.62 -5.75
C GLY A 190 6.65 -26.56 -5.81
N MET A 191 5.42 -26.05 -5.82
CA MET A 191 4.20 -26.88 -5.92
C MET A 191 2.99 -26.18 -6.54
N ASP A 192 2.95 -24.85 -6.58
CA ASP A 192 1.79 -24.10 -7.05
C ASP A 192 1.81 -23.92 -8.57
N LEU A 193 0.67 -24.12 -9.21
CA LEU A 193 0.49 -23.93 -10.65
C LEU A 193 -0.75 -23.08 -10.91
N ASP A 194 -0.55 -21.85 -11.37
CA ASP A 194 -1.60 -20.92 -11.73
C ASP A 194 -1.78 -20.89 -13.26
N ILE A 195 -3.02 -21.00 -13.72
CA ILE A 195 -3.40 -20.82 -15.12
C ILE A 195 -4.20 -19.54 -15.24
N LEU A 196 -3.68 -18.62 -16.03
CA LEU A 196 -4.20 -17.26 -16.22
C LEU A 196 -4.33 -16.96 -17.73
N PRO A 197 -5.09 -15.92 -18.14
CA PRO A 197 -4.98 -15.37 -19.49
C PRO A 197 -3.55 -14.96 -19.82
N GLN A 198 -3.13 -15.10 -21.08
CA GLN A 198 -1.77 -14.74 -21.53
C GLN A 198 -1.41 -13.27 -21.24
N GLY A 199 -2.40 -12.38 -21.25
CA GLY A 199 -2.24 -10.95 -20.95
C GLY A 199 -2.26 -10.62 -19.46
N ALA A 200 -2.39 -11.59 -18.56
CA ALA A 200 -2.36 -11.37 -17.12
C ALA A 200 -0.92 -11.39 -16.54
N GLY A 201 -0.80 -10.91 -15.30
CA GLY A 201 0.48 -10.78 -14.59
C GLY A 201 0.62 -9.42 -13.94
N LYS A 202 1.41 -9.32 -12.86
CA LYS A 202 1.66 -8.06 -12.15
C LYS A 202 2.21 -6.97 -13.09
N GLY A 203 3.15 -7.31 -13.95
CA GLY A 203 3.70 -6.39 -14.95
C GLY A 203 2.68 -5.95 -16.00
N GLN A 204 1.85 -6.88 -16.51
CA GLN A 204 0.82 -6.53 -17.50
C GLN A 204 -0.29 -5.65 -16.92
N ALA A 205 -0.70 -5.91 -15.68
CA ALA A 205 -1.63 -5.05 -14.94
C ALA A 205 -1.05 -3.64 -14.75
N LEU A 206 0.23 -3.53 -14.38
CA LEU A 206 0.92 -2.23 -14.28
C LEU A 206 1.01 -1.52 -15.64
N ALA A 207 1.36 -2.24 -16.71
CA ALA A 207 1.41 -1.68 -18.06
C ALA A 207 0.04 -1.12 -18.50
N TYR A 208 -1.04 -1.84 -18.19
CA TYR A 208 -2.41 -1.38 -18.42
C TYR A 208 -2.71 -0.09 -17.65
N LEU A 209 -2.40 -0.04 -16.35
CA LEU A 209 -2.61 1.16 -15.53
C LEU A 209 -1.84 2.37 -16.05
N LEU A 210 -0.54 2.20 -16.36
CA LEU A 210 0.29 3.26 -16.92
C LEU A 210 -0.25 3.78 -18.26
N SER A 211 -0.74 2.87 -19.12
CA SER A 211 -1.37 3.27 -20.37
C SER A 211 -2.69 4.01 -20.16
N LYS A 212 -3.47 3.63 -19.15
CA LYS A 212 -4.72 4.32 -18.79
C LYS A 212 -4.43 5.73 -18.27
N PHE A 213 -3.46 5.88 -17.35
CA PHE A 213 -2.97 7.18 -16.89
C PHE A 213 -2.49 8.06 -18.05
N LYS A 214 -1.76 7.48 -19.01
CA LYS A 214 -1.29 8.19 -20.20
C LYS A 214 -2.44 8.66 -21.09
N ALA A 215 -3.47 7.84 -21.29
CA ALA A 215 -4.64 8.21 -22.07
C ALA A 215 -5.41 9.39 -21.44
N GLU A 216 -5.36 9.51 -20.11
CA GLU A 216 -5.97 10.61 -19.36
C GLU A 216 -5.05 11.83 -19.18
N GLY A 217 -3.82 11.79 -19.72
CA GLY A 217 -2.84 12.88 -19.55
C GLY A 217 -2.31 13.02 -18.12
N LYS A 218 -2.40 11.96 -17.31
CA LYS A 218 -1.98 11.92 -15.89
C LYS A 218 -0.88 10.87 -15.63
N THR A 219 0.02 10.64 -16.59
CA THR A 219 1.14 9.71 -16.41
C THR A 219 1.95 10.09 -15.17
N PRO A 220 2.18 9.17 -14.21
CA PRO A 220 3.01 9.44 -13.04
C PRO A 220 4.42 9.89 -13.46
N LEU A 221 4.96 10.89 -12.76
CA LEU A 221 6.29 11.44 -13.06
C LEU A 221 7.38 10.41 -12.78
N ASN A 222 7.23 9.64 -11.70
CA ASN A 222 8.11 8.54 -11.34
C ASN A 222 7.27 7.33 -10.94
N THR A 223 7.73 6.14 -11.30
CA THR A 223 7.14 4.87 -10.84
C THR A 223 8.24 4.04 -10.19
N LEU A 224 8.04 3.62 -8.95
CA LEU A 224 8.93 2.73 -8.21
C LEU A 224 8.22 1.38 -8.02
N VAL A 225 8.75 0.32 -8.62
CA VAL A 225 8.28 -1.05 -8.40
C VAL A 225 9.11 -1.73 -7.32
N CYS A 226 8.45 -2.48 -6.43
CA CYS A 226 9.07 -3.15 -5.29
C CYS A 226 8.64 -4.62 -5.27
N GLY A 227 9.58 -5.54 -5.10
CA GLY A 227 9.29 -6.97 -5.03
C GLY A 227 10.39 -7.77 -4.36
N ASP A 228 10.10 -9.04 -4.08
CA ASP A 228 11.01 -9.99 -3.45
C ASP A 228 11.09 -11.32 -4.20
N SER A 229 10.10 -11.69 -5.04
CA SER A 229 10.01 -13.03 -5.61
C SER A 229 9.83 -13.06 -7.13
N GLY A 230 9.84 -14.26 -7.72
CA GLY A 230 9.76 -14.43 -9.18
C GLY A 230 8.48 -13.89 -9.82
N ASN A 231 7.37 -13.80 -9.06
CA ASN A 231 6.11 -13.24 -9.59
C ASN A 231 6.18 -11.70 -9.79
N ASP A 232 7.20 -11.04 -9.23
CA ASP A 232 7.45 -9.60 -9.35
C ASP A 232 8.34 -9.25 -10.53
N ALA A 233 9.08 -10.20 -11.10
CA ALA A 233 10.06 -9.97 -12.16
C ALA A 233 9.51 -9.16 -13.36
N GLU A 234 8.24 -9.37 -13.71
CA GLU A 234 7.60 -8.63 -14.80
C GLU A 234 7.40 -7.13 -14.48
N LEU A 235 7.28 -6.74 -13.20
CA LEU A 235 7.21 -5.34 -12.80
C LEU A 235 8.50 -4.60 -13.16
N PHE A 236 9.64 -5.24 -12.95
CA PHE A 236 10.97 -4.69 -13.25
C PHE A 236 11.27 -4.60 -14.75
N SER A 237 10.51 -5.32 -15.58
CA SER A 237 10.62 -5.29 -17.04
C SER A 237 9.88 -4.11 -17.67
N ILE A 238 9.06 -3.38 -16.90
CA ILE A 238 8.30 -2.24 -17.40
C ILE A 238 9.25 -1.09 -17.77
N PRO A 239 9.15 -0.52 -18.98
CA PRO A 239 10.01 0.59 -19.36
C PRO A 239 9.89 1.78 -18.41
N GLU A 240 11.02 2.46 -18.21
CA GLU A 240 11.12 3.74 -17.49
C GLU A 240 10.87 3.69 -15.98
N VAL A 241 10.48 2.55 -15.40
CA VAL A 241 10.32 2.41 -13.95
C VAL A 241 11.68 2.37 -13.22
N TYR A 242 11.65 2.79 -11.97
CA TYR A 242 12.66 2.45 -10.97
C TYR A 242 12.25 1.15 -10.28
N GLY A 243 13.20 0.29 -9.94
CA GLY A 243 12.94 -0.99 -9.29
C GLY A 243 13.78 -1.19 -8.05
N VAL A 244 13.18 -1.76 -7.01
CA VAL A 244 13.89 -2.24 -5.83
C VAL A 244 13.53 -3.69 -5.54
N MET A 245 14.55 -4.54 -5.53
CA MET A 245 14.49 -5.85 -4.89
C MET A 245 14.87 -5.66 -3.43
N VAL A 246 14.01 -6.01 -2.49
CA VAL A 246 14.32 -5.89 -1.05
C VAL A 246 15.44 -6.86 -0.64
N SER A 247 16.16 -6.59 0.44
CA SER A 247 17.34 -7.41 0.80
C SER A 247 17.04 -8.88 1.07
N ASN A 248 15.77 -9.19 1.39
CA ASN A 248 15.25 -10.53 1.61
C ASN A 248 14.61 -11.13 0.35
N ALA A 249 14.96 -10.62 -0.84
CA ALA A 249 14.52 -11.17 -2.12
C ALA A 249 14.99 -12.63 -2.30
N GLN A 250 14.12 -13.43 -2.91
CA GLN A 250 14.32 -14.83 -3.21
C GLN A 250 15.29 -15.00 -4.39
N GLU A 251 15.90 -16.18 -4.43
CA GLU A 251 16.95 -16.50 -5.41
C GLU A 251 16.46 -16.33 -6.85
N GLU A 252 15.21 -16.66 -7.15
CA GLU A 252 14.71 -16.56 -8.53
C GLU A 252 14.62 -15.12 -9.04
N LEU A 253 14.32 -14.14 -8.19
CA LEU A 253 14.28 -12.73 -8.59
C LEU A 253 15.70 -12.18 -8.78
N LEU A 254 16.64 -12.58 -7.91
CA LEU A 254 18.04 -12.22 -8.03
C LEU A 254 18.68 -12.81 -9.29
N GLN A 255 18.35 -14.06 -9.61
CA GLN A 255 18.78 -14.71 -10.85
C GLN A 255 18.19 -14.00 -12.07
N TRP A 256 16.89 -13.71 -12.05
CA TRP A 256 16.25 -12.92 -13.11
C TRP A 256 16.97 -11.58 -13.32
N HIS A 257 17.30 -10.87 -12.25
CA HIS A 257 18.04 -9.60 -12.34
C HIS A 257 19.43 -9.79 -12.95
N ALA A 258 20.19 -10.81 -12.53
CA ALA A 258 21.50 -11.09 -13.07
C ALA A 258 21.48 -11.38 -14.59
N GLU A 259 20.42 -12.01 -15.08
CA GLU A 259 20.24 -12.38 -16.48
C GLU A 259 19.65 -11.25 -17.35
N ASN A 260 18.77 -10.42 -16.79
CA ASN A 260 17.94 -9.49 -17.57
C ASN A 260 18.19 -8.00 -17.29
N ALA A 261 18.72 -7.67 -16.10
CA ALA A 261 18.72 -6.29 -15.59
C ALA A 261 20.02 -5.87 -14.89
N LYS A 262 21.09 -6.69 -14.94
CA LYS A 262 22.35 -6.47 -14.22
C LYS A 262 22.98 -5.08 -14.45
N ASP A 263 22.89 -4.56 -15.66
CA ASP A 263 23.45 -3.26 -16.05
C ASP A 263 22.41 -2.12 -16.01
N ASN A 264 21.19 -2.39 -15.54
CA ASN A 264 20.14 -1.39 -15.45
C ASN A 264 20.28 -0.57 -14.16
N SER A 265 20.84 0.63 -14.28
CA SER A 265 21.03 1.57 -13.16
C SER A 265 19.74 2.04 -12.49
N LYS A 266 18.56 1.73 -13.04
CA LYS A 266 17.26 2.02 -12.43
C LYS A 266 16.74 0.89 -11.55
N ILE A 267 17.47 -0.22 -11.42
CA ILE A 267 17.10 -1.34 -10.56
C ILE A 267 18.21 -1.55 -9.53
N ILE A 268 17.83 -1.67 -8.26
CA ILE A 268 18.76 -1.95 -7.17
C ILE A 268 18.32 -3.17 -6.37
N HIS A 269 19.31 -3.83 -5.78
CA HIS A 269 19.11 -4.72 -4.64
C HIS A 269 19.37 -3.92 -3.36
N ALA A 270 18.33 -3.68 -2.56
CA ALA A 270 18.41 -2.94 -1.31
C ALA A 270 19.24 -3.70 -0.27
N THR A 271 19.87 -2.96 0.64
CA THR A 271 20.50 -3.54 1.83
C THR A 271 19.50 -3.73 2.97
N GLU A 272 18.37 -3.03 2.91
CA GLU A 272 17.28 -3.10 3.86
C GLU A 272 16.18 -4.09 3.43
N ARG A 273 15.58 -4.74 4.42
CA ARG A 273 14.50 -5.71 4.24
C ARG A 273 13.14 -5.04 4.15
N CYS A 274 12.21 -5.69 3.45
CA CYS A 274 10.82 -5.29 3.35
C CYS A 274 10.61 -3.77 3.09
N ALA A 275 9.65 -3.14 3.77
CA ALA A 275 9.32 -1.72 3.59
C ALA A 275 10.50 -0.76 3.84
N ALA A 276 11.53 -1.15 4.61
CA ALA A 276 12.73 -0.33 4.76
C ALA A 276 13.55 -0.29 3.47
N GLY A 277 13.56 -1.37 2.68
CA GLY A 277 14.13 -1.39 1.32
C GLY A 277 13.42 -0.42 0.37
N ILE A 278 12.10 -0.29 0.50
CA ILE A 278 11.30 0.68 -0.28
C ILE A 278 11.71 2.12 0.08
N ILE A 279 11.80 2.42 1.39
CA ILE A 279 12.26 3.73 1.87
C ILE A 279 13.70 4.01 1.40
N GLN A 280 14.59 3.02 1.46
CA GLN A 280 15.96 3.13 0.95
C GLN A 280 15.98 3.49 -0.54
N ALA A 281 15.14 2.83 -1.36
CA ALA A 281 15.07 3.07 -2.79
C ALA A 281 14.55 4.48 -3.14
N ILE A 282 13.56 4.99 -2.40
CA ILE A 282 13.08 6.37 -2.55
C ILE A 282 14.26 7.36 -2.42
N GLY A 283 15.11 7.17 -1.41
CA GLY A 283 16.30 7.98 -1.21
C GLY A 283 17.37 7.77 -2.28
N HIS A 284 17.68 6.51 -2.60
CA HIS A 284 18.70 6.14 -3.59
C HIS A 284 18.44 6.77 -4.97
N PHE A 285 17.20 6.65 -5.46
CA PHE A 285 16.79 7.20 -6.75
C PHE A 285 16.39 8.68 -6.70
N LYS A 286 16.49 9.33 -5.53
CA LYS A 286 16.11 10.74 -5.32
C LYS A 286 14.66 11.04 -5.70
N LEU A 287 13.74 10.13 -5.34
CA LEU A 287 12.30 10.24 -5.64
C LEU A 287 11.53 11.10 -4.62
N GLY A 288 12.23 11.61 -3.60
CA GLY A 288 11.73 12.53 -2.58
C GLY A 288 12.36 12.25 -1.21
N PRO A 289 11.84 12.87 -0.15
CA PRO A 289 12.32 12.64 1.22
C PRO A 289 12.13 11.18 1.64
N ASN A 290 13.14 10.58 2.26
CA ASN A 290 13.13 9.18 2.68
C ASN A 290 13.39 8.98 4.18
N VAL A 291 13.23 10.04 4.98
CA VAL A 291 13.35 9.97 6.44
C VAL A 291 11.95 9.89 7.02
N SER A 292 11.61 8.76 7.63
CA SER A 292 10.30 8.60 8.28
C SER A 292 10.20 9.51 9.50
N PRO A 293 9.06 10.19 9.74
CA PRO A 293 8.82 10.89 11.00
C PRO A 293 8.98 9.99 12.23
N ARG A 294 8.79 8.66 12.06
CA ARG A 294 8.98 7.67 13.11
C ARG A 294 10.46 7.47 13.51
N ASP A 295 11.41 7.90 12.69
CA ASP A 295 12.85 7.84 12.95
C ASP A 295 13.38 9.12 13.62
N ILE A 296 12.58 10.19 13.65
CA ILE A 296 12.96 11.47 14.25
C ILE A 296 12.71 11.41 15.75
N THR A 297 13.75 11.56 16.57
CA THR A 297 13.66 11.51 18.05
C THR A 297 13.39 12.88 18.68
N ASP A 298 13.81 13.95 18.02
CA ASP A 298 13.62 15.32 18.49
C ASP A 298 12.42 15.98 17.80
N PHE A 299 11.32 16.10 18.54
CA PHE A 299 10.09 16.74 18.07
C PHE A 299 10.21 18.25 17.92
N SER A 300 11.19 18.87 18.57
CA SER A 300 11.50 20.31 18.46
C SER A 300 12.30 20.65 17.20
N CYS A 301 12.79 19.64 16.48
CA CYS A 301 13.63 19.81 15.30
C CYS A 301 12.82 20.39 14.12
N SER A 302 13.09 21.65 13.81
CA SER A 302 12.48 22.45 12.73
C SER A 302 13.09 22.20 11.34
N LYS A 303 13.89 21.13 11.15
CA LYS A 303 14.74 20.93 9.95
C LYS A 303 14.01 20.53 8.66
N LEU A 304 12.68 20.56 8.62
CA LEU A 304 11.92 20.38 7.38
C LEU A 304 11.39 21.74 6.97
N ASP A 305 11.95 22.27 5.88
CA ASP A 305 11.68 23.63 5.39
C ASP A 305 10.25 23.84 4.83
N ASN A 306 9.31 22.90 5.04
CA ASN A 306 7.88 23.04 4.69
C ASN A 306 7.06 21.93 5.37
N PHE A 307 6.39 22.23 6.48
CA PHE A 307 5.46 21.31 7.13
C PHE A 307 4.07 21.41 6.49
N SER A 308 3.46 20.27 6.16
CA SER A 308 2.07 20.19 5.70
C SER A 308 1.12 19.97 6.89
N PRO A 309 -0.18 20.32 6.75
CA PRO A 309 -1.20 19.95 7.72
C PRO A 309 -1.22 18.43 8.02
N GLY A 310 -0.99 17.60 6.99
CA GLY A 310 -0.87 16.14 7.13
C GLY A 310 0.34 15.70 7.96
N TYR A 311 1.50 16.34 7.76
CA TYR A 311 2.70 16.08 8.55
C TYR A 311 2.47 16.35 10.05
N GLU A 312 1.71 17.40 10.38
CA GLU A 312 1.45 17.76 11.77
C GLU A 312 0.60 16.70 12.49
N VAL A 313 -0.48 16.22 11.85
CA VAL A 313 -1.32 15.18 12.46
C VAL A 313 -0.59 13.85 12.61
N VAL A 314 0.23 13.46 11.62
CA VAL A 314 1.07 12.25 11.73
C VAL A 314 2.01 12.36 12.93
N THR A 315 2.70 13.49 13.06
CA THR A 315 3.68 13.68 14.14
C THR A 315 3.03 13.76 15.51
N PHE A 316 1.85 14.37 15.60
CA PHE A 316 1.03 14.38 16.82
C PHE A 316 0.77 12.96 17.32
N PHE A 317 0.28 12.06 16.44
CA PHE A 317 -0.04 10.69 16.85
C PHE A 317 1.19 9.81 17.10
N LEU A 318 2.35 10.13 16.51
CA LEU A 318 3.62 9.49 16.87
C LEU A 318 4.10 9.91 18.27
N LEU A 319 3.95 11.19 18.64
CA LEU A 319 4.20 11.64 20.01
C LEU A 319 3.24 10.97 20.99
N TYR A 320 1.97 10.85 20.60
CA TYR A 320 0.95 10.14 21.35
C TYR A 320 1.35 8.68 21.64
N GLU A 321 1.75 7.92 20.62
CA GLU A 321 2.24 6.54 20.78
C GLU A 321 3.43 6.48 21.75
N ARG A 322 4.47 7.29 21.50
CA ARG A 322 5.73 7.22 22.26
C ARG A 322 5.55 7.62 23.73
N TRP A 323 4.69 8.58 24.03
CA TRP A 323 4.37 8.97 25.40
C TRP A 323 3.73 7.82 26.18
N ARG A 324 2.69 7.19 25.61
CA ARG A 324 2.01 6.03 26.21
C ARG A 324 2.93 4.83 26.37
N ARG A 325 3.93 4.68 25.50
CA ARG A 325 4.94 3.62 25.56
C ARG A 325 6.15 3.94 26.44
N ALA A 326 6.25 5.16 26.97
CA ALA A 326 7.43 5.67 27.68
C ALA A 326 8.72 5.59 26.85
N GLU A 327 8.63 5.92 25.55
CA GLU A 327 9.76 5.99 24.60
C GLU A 327 10.33 7.42 24.44
N VAL A 328 9.74 8.38 25.15
CA VAL A 328 10.26 9.76 25.31
C VAL A 328 10.56 10.01 26.79
N GLU A 329 11.42 10.99 27.08
CA GLU A 329 11.75 11.36 28.45
C GLU A 329 10.50 11.84 29.22
N LYS A 330 10.33 11.35 30.46
CA LYS A 330 9.26 11.79 31.36
C LYS A 330 9.54 13.22 31.84
N SER A 331 9.08 14.20 31.09
CA SER A 331 9.18 15.62 31.40
C SER A 331 7.90 16.35 31.02
N ASP A 332 7.78 17.62 31.42
CA ASP A 332 6.67 18.47 30.99
C ASP A 332 6.78 18.90 29.52
N LEU A 333 7.93 18.67 28.87
CA LEU A 333 8.21 19.21 27.53
C LEU A 333 7.21 18.69 26.47
N PRO A 334 6.91 17.38 26.36
CA PRO A 334 5.88 16.90 25.43
C PRO A 334 4.50 17.51 25.66
N ILE A 335 4.09 17.64 26.92
CA ILE A 335 2.78 18.20 27.28
C ILE A 335 2.72 19.69 26.97
N LYS A 336 3.79 20.45 27.28
CA LYS A 336 3.92 21.86 26.90
C LYS A 336 3.93 22.04 25.39
N TYR A 337 4.60 21.16 24.66
CA TYR A 337 4.61 21.16 23.20
C TYR A 337 3.18 20.96 22.65
N LEU A 338 2.46 19.93 23.10
CA LEU A 338 1.08 19.68 22.68
C LEU A 338 0.16 20.87 22.96
N LYS A 339 0.32 21.52 24.12
CA LYS A 339 -0.41 22.76 24.46
C LYS A 339 -0.04 23.93 23.56
N SER A 340 1.22 24.03 23.11
CA SER A 340 1.68 25.11 22.23
C SER A 340 1.16 25.00 20.80
N ILE A 341 0.82 23.79 20.34
CA ILE A 341 0.20 23.54 19.02
C ILE A 341 -1.32 23.40 19.09
N SER A 342 -1.95 23.72 20.23
CA SER A 342 -3.40 23.56 20.44
C SER A 342 -4.00 24.81 21.08
N CYS A 343 -5.13 25.29 20.55
CA CYS A 343 -5.87 26.40 21.12
C CYS A 343 -6.42 26.00 22.51
N PRO A 344 -6.19 26.78 23.58
CA PRO A 344 -6.67 26.47 24.92
C PRO A 344 -8.19 26.24 24.99
N THR A 345 -8.94 27.05 24.26
CA THR A 345 -10.41 26.98 24.18
C THR A 345 -10.89 26.23 22.93
N GLY A 346 -9.99 25.56 22.20
CA GLY A 346 -10.37 24.70 21.09
C GLY A 346 -11.18 23.50 21.59
N VAL A 347 -11.99 22.90 20.72
CA VAL A 347 -12.95 21.86 21.11
C VAL A 347 -12.48 20.49 20.63
N ALA A 348 -12.53 19.49 21.50
CA ALA A 348 -12.42 18.07 21.15
C ALA A 348 -13.76 17.38 21.38
N VAL A 349 -14.31 16.79 20.32
CA VAL A 349 -15.51 15.95 20.34
C VAL A 349 -15.06 14.49 20.36
N HIS A 350 -15.26 13.83 21.49
CA HIS A 350 -14.96 12.42 21.70
C HIS A 350 -15.95 11.54 20.92
N PRO A 351 -15.58 10.32 20.48
CA PRO A 351 -16.50 9.40 19.79
C PRO A 351 -17.79 9.05 20.56
N SER A 352 -17.82 9.25 21.87
CA SER A 352 -19.03 9.10 22.70
C SER A 352 -19.99 10.31 22.63
N GLY A 353 -19.64 11.36 21.89
CA GLY A 353 -20.35 12.63 21.85
C GLY A 353 -20.02 13.60 23.00
N ALA A 354 -19.06 13.26 23.87
CA ALA A 354 -18.63 14.15 24.94
C ALA A 354 -17.71 15.25 24.38
N GLU A 355 -17.97 16.51 24.76
CA GLU A 355 -17.16 17.66 24.36
C GLU A 355 -16.27 18.13 25.52
N ARG A 356 -15.01 18.44 25.21
CA ARG A 356 -14.04 19.02 26.15
C ARG A 356 -13.17 20.03 25.44
N SER A 357 -12.48 20.88 26.19
CA SER A 357 -11.43 21.71 25.60
C SER A 357 -10.21 20.86 25.21
N LEU A 358 -9.46 21.27 24.19
CA LEU A 358 -8.24 20.58 23.77
C LEU A 358 -7.21 20.50 24.91
N HIS A 359 -7.09 21.56 25.73
CA HIS A 359 -6.15 21.56 26.85
C HIS A 359 -6.59 20.62 27.98
N GLU A 360 -7.89 20.47 28.25
CA GLU A 360 -8.39 19.43 29.17
C GLU A 360 -8.07 18.02 28.64
N CYS A 361 -8.21 17.76 27.34
CA CYS A 361 -7.81 16.48 26.75
C CYS A 361 -6.29 16.24 26.89
N ILE A 362 -5.46 17.27 26.69
CA ILE A 362 -4.01 17.18 26.90
C ILE A 362 -3.67 16.93 28.38
N ASP A 363 -4.40 17.55 29.30
CA ASP A 363 -4.21 17.34 30.74
C ASP A 363 -4.60 15.92 31.18
N LEU A 364 -5.62 15.31 30.56
CA LEU A 364 -5.96 13.90 30.73
C LEU A 364 -4.96 12.95 30.07
N PHE A 365 -4.28 13.40 29.01
CA PHE A 365 -3.24 12.63 28.33
C PHE A 365 -1.92 12.53 29.14
N GLY A 366 -1.57 13.57 29.91
CA GLY A 366 -0.37 13.60 30.74
C GLY A 366 -0.19 12.36 31.64
N PRO A 367 -1.19 11.99 32.46
CA PRO A 367 -1.16 10.79 33.31
C PRO A 367 -0.95 9.46 32.57
N CYS A 368 -1.20 9.38 31.26
CA CYS A 368 -1.06 8.15 30.47
C CYS A 368 0.39 7.78 30.13
N TYR A 369 1.38 8.52 30.61
CA TYR A 369 2.79 8.19 30.37
C TYR A 369 3.11 6.75 30.77
N GLY A 370 3.56 5.94 29.81
CA GLY A 370 3.99 4.57 30.06
C GLY A 370 2.86 3.56 30.34
N ASP A 371 1.58 3.92 30.21
CA ASP A 371 0.44 3.00 30.42
C ASP A 371 0.40 1.81 29.44
N LYS A 372 1.11 1.96 28.31
CA LYS A 372 1.33 0.95 27.27
C LYS A 372 2.78 0.49 27.17
N LYS A 373 3.64 0.82 28.13
CA LYS A 373 5.05 0.36 28.16
C LYS A 373 5.11 -1.17 28.18
N GLY A 374 5.91 -1.74 27.27
CA GLY A 374 6.09 -3.19 27.14
C GLY A 374 4.91 -3.95 26.51
N LYS A 375 3.85 -3.25 26.08
CA LYS A 375 2.70 -3.84 25.37
C LYS A 375 2.90 -3.75 23.86
N GLY A 376 2.19 -4.56 23.06
CA GLY A 376 2.15 -4.49 21.59
C GLY A 376 1.44 -3.25 21.03
N PHE A 377 1.49 -2.11 21.74
CA PHE A 377 0.75 -0.90 21.40
C PHE A 377 1.40 -0.14 20.22
N ARG A 378 0.64 0.12 19.16
CA ARG A 378 1.05 0.90 17.98
C ARG A 378 -0.05 1.84 17.55
N VAL A 379 0.32 3.00 17.02
CA VAL A 379 -0.61 3.97 16.44
C VAL A 379 -0.17 4.32 15.03
N TRP A 380 -1.12 4.43 14.11
CA TRP A 380 -0.87 5.03 12.80
C TRP A 380 -2.10 5.79 12.35
N VAL A 381 -1.87 6.70 11.41
CA VAL A 381 -2.94 7.35 10.65
C VAL A 381 -2.98 6.75 9.26
N ASP A 382 -4.15 6.74 8.64
CA ASP A 382 -4.39 6.24 7.29
C ASP A 382 -5.33 7.22 6.55
N ARG A 383 -5.19 7.31 5.23
CA ARG A 383 -6.00 8.16 4.35
C ARG A 383 -6.00 9.63 4.76
N VAL A 384 -4.84 10.18 5.11
CA VAL A 384 -4.70 11.61 5.42
C VAL A 384 -5.09 12.42 4.19
N SER A 385 -5.98 13.38 4.40
CA SER A 385 -6.39 14.34 3.39
C SER A 385 -6.50 15.73 4.01
N ALA A 386 -5.77 16.69 3.47
CA ALA A 386 -5.83 18.08 3.89
C ALA A 386 -6.54 18.93 2.83
N SER A 387 -7.43 19.82 3.29
CA SER A 387 -8.14 20.75 2.42
C SER A 387 -8.16 22.13 3.08
N GLN A 388 -7.76 23.15 2.33
CA GLN A 388 -7.86 24.53 2.78
C GLN A 388 -9.33 24.98 2.68
N ILE A 389 -9.91 25.41 3.79
CA ILE A 389 -11.33 25.81 3.90
C ILE A 389 -11.51 27.32 4.17
N GLY A 390 -10.43 28.05 4.39
CA GLY A 390 -10.37 29.51 4.54
C GLY A 390 -8.97 30.03 4.23
N SER A 391 -8.71 31.33 4.43
CA SER A 391 -7.36 31.90 4.19
C SER A 391 -6.29 31.16 5.00
N ASP A 392 -6.58 30.95 6.28
CA ASP A 392 -5.67 30.37 7.26
C ASP A 392 -6.22 29.09 7.87
N ASP A 393 -7.40 28.63 7.44
CA ASP A 393 -8.07 27.46 8.00
C ASP A 393 -7.90 26.22 7.11
N TRP A 394 -7.48 25.12 7.73
CA TRP A 394 -7.32 23.82 7.12
C TRP A 394 -8.21 22.78 7.81
N LEU A 395 -8.80 21.90 7.01
CA LEU A 395 -9.51 20.72 7.47
C LEU A 395 -8.71 19.48 7.04
N VAL A 396 -8.22 18.73 8.03
CA VAL A 396 -7.50 17.48 7.84
C VAL A 396 -8.37 16.32 8.27
N LYS A 397 -8.58 15.33 7.41
CA LYS A 397 -9.35 14.11 7.71
C LYS A 397 -8.47 12.89 7.57
N PHE A 398 -8.62 11.93 8.47
CA PHE A 398 -7.86 10.67 8.48
C PHE A 398 -8.54 9.63 9.35
N ASP A 399 -8.16 8.38 9.15
CA ASP A 399 -8.46 7.29 10.06
C ASP A 399 -7.32 7.17 11.07
N LYS A 400 -7.64 7.24 12.37
CA LYS A 400 -6.68 7.03 13.44
C LYS A 400 -6.85 5.63 14.01
N TRP A 401 -5.82 4.81 13.84
CA TRP A 401 -5.79 3.44 14.28
C TRP A 401 -4.95 3.26 15.54
N GLU A 402 -5.46 2.49 16.49
CA GLU A 402 -4.70 1.93 17.60
C GLU A 402 -4.70 0.40 17.50
N MET A 403 -3.53 -0.21 17.66
CA MET A 403 -3.39 -1.66 17.81
C MET A 403 -2.83 -1.95 19.19
N SER A 404 -3.38 -2.97 19.85
CA SER A 404 -2.91 -3.48 21.13
C SER A 404 -3.18 -4.98 21.24
N ASP A 405 -2.79 -5.58 22.36
CA ASP A 405 -3.05 -6.99 22.66
C ASP A 405 -4.56 -7.32 22.71
N GLU A 406 -5.42 -6.30 22.88
CA GLU A 406 -6.88 -6.44 22.90
C GLU A 406 -7.53 -6.38 21.52
N GLY A 407 -6.74 -6.13 20.47
CA GLY A 407 -7.19 -5.97 19.09
C GLY A 407 -6.95 -4.56 18.55
N ARG A 408 -7.62 -4.25 17.44
CA ARG A 408 -7.50 -2.98 16.73
C ARG A 408 -8.75 -2.13 16.90
N GLN A 409 -8.53 -0.84 17.08
CA GLN A 409 -9.55 0.18 17.28
C GLN A 409 -9.31 1.31 16.27
N CYS A 410 -10.38 1.94 15.79
CA CYS A 410 -10.28 2.99 14.79
C CYS A 410 -11.32 4.09 15.00
N CYS A 411 -10.87 5.34 14.86
CA CYS A 411 -11.75 6.49 14.72
C CYS A 411 -11.52 7.22 13.41
N LEU A 412 -12.63 7.56 12.76
CA LEU A 412 -12.66 8.59 11.72
C LEU A 412 -12.46 9.93 12.41
N THR A 413 -11.39 10.64 12.06
CA THR A 413 -10.98 11.87 12.73
C THR A 413 -10.94 13.03 11.75
N ALA A 414 -11.51 14.16 12.15
CA ALA A 414 -11.43 15.43 11.44
C ALA A 414 -10.82 16.50 12.37
N VAL A 415 -9.76 17.13 11.91
CA VAL A 415 -9.03 18.17 12.65
C VAL A 415 -9.10 19.47 11.88
N LYS A 416 -9.55 20.53 12.55
CA LYS A 416 -9.40 21.90 12.06
C LYS A 416 -8.08 22.45 12.59
N LEU A 417 -7.18 22.79 11.67
CA LEU A 417 -5.92 23.48 11.93
C LEU A 417 -6.02 24.92 11.45
N LYS A 418 -5.40 25.84 12.18
CA LYS A 418 -5.24 27.23 11.79
C LYS A 418 -3.76 27.50 11.50
N LEU A 419 -3.45 28.12 10.37
CA LEU A 419 -2.12 28.59 10.01
C LEU A 419 -1.76 29.75 10.95
N GLU A 420 -0.72 29.55 11.73
CA GLU A 420 -0.24 30.48 12.75
C GLU A 420 1.30 30.43 12.75
N PRO A 421 1.99 31.39 12.11
CA PRO A 421 3.44 31.36 11.91
C PRO A 421 4.26 31.29 13.21
N GLU A 422 3.69 31.73 14.33
CA GLU A 422 4.32 31.68 15.65
C GLU A 422 4.25 30.28 16.30
N ALA A 423 3.38 29.40 15.81
CA ALA A 423 3.31 28.01 16.28
C ALA A 423 4.57 27.25 15.83
N PRO A 424 5.08 26.27 16.62
CA PRO A 424 6.33 25.56 16.34
C PRO A 424 6.51 25.03 14.91
N ARG A 425 5.42 24.71 14.20
CA ARG A 425 5.40 24.23 12.81
C ARG A 425 4.38 24.95 11.94
N GLY A 426 3.98 26.15 12.35
CA GLY A 426 3.07 27.00 11.58
C GLY A 426 1.58 26.64 11.70
N PHE A 427 1.19 25.64 12.51
CA PHE A 427 -0.20 25.26 12.69
C PHE A 427 -0.61 25.14 14.16
N THR A 428 -1.82 25.60 14.46
CA THR A 428 -2.49 25.45 15.76
C THR A 428 -3.79 24.68 15.58
N MET A 429 -3.98 23.64 16.38
CA MET A 429 -5.20 22.83 16.43
C MET A 429 -6.32 23.58 17.14
N VAL A 430 -7.46 23.75 16.48
CA VAL A 430 -8.61 24.49 17.04
C VAL A 430 -9.85 23.63 17.25
N HIS A 431 -9.97 22.53 16.52
CA HIS A 431 -11.07 21.59 16.67
C HIS A 431 -10.62 20.17 16.30
N VAL A 432 -11.04 19.18 17.09
CA VAL A 432 -10.89 17.75 16.79
C VAL A 432 -12.26 17.11 16.92
N HIS A 433 -12.69 16.39 15.91
CA HIS A 433 -13.91 15.59 15.94
C HIS A 433 -13.56 14.15 15.63
N GLN A 434 -13.97 13.23 16.50
CA GLN A 434 -13.79 11.81 16.28
C GLN A 434 -15.11 11.07 16.29
N THR A 435 -15.20 10.04 15.45
CA THR A 435 -16.32 9.10 15.41
C THR A 435 -15.76 7.70 15.28
N TRP A 436 -16.33 6.73 16.00
CA TRP A 436 -15.92 5.34 15.84
C TRP A 436 -16.14 4.85 14.41
N LEU A 437 -15.17 4.09 13.91
CA LEU A 437 -15.41 3.25 12.74
C LEU A 437 -16.21 2.03 13.19
N GLU A 438 -17.31 1.75 12.49
CA GLU A 438 -18.20 0.62 12.81
C GLU A 438 -17.43 -0.71 12.85
N GLY A 439 -17.56 -1.43 13.97
CA GLY A 439 -16.88 -2.72 14.21
C GLY A 439 -15.43 -2.60 14.71
N TYR A 440 -14.93 -1.38 14.92
CA TYR A 440 -13.61 -1.09 15.47
C TYR A 440 -13.69 -0.13 16.68
N GLU A 441 -14.80 -0.16 17.40
CA GLU A 441 -15.00 0.62 18.62
C GLU A 441 -14.03 0.20 19.73
N ALA A 442 -13.62 1.15 20.58
CA ALA A 442 -12.88 0.79 21.78
C ALA A 442 -13.75 0.00 22.77
N ARG A 443 -13.19 -1.08 23.34
CA ARG A 443 -13.85 -1.88 24.40
C ARG A 443 -14.11 -1.06 25.66
N ASP A 444 -13.15 -0.18 25.99
CA ASP A 444 -13.27 0.81 27.05
C ASP A 444 -13.13 2.21 26.43
N PRO A 445 -14.25 2.90 26.14
CA PRO A 445 -14.22 4.25 25.60
C PRO A 445 -13.56 5.27 26.51
N SER A 446 -13.42 5.01 27.81
CA SER A 446 -12.79 5.95 28.76
C SER A 446 -11.26 5.99 28.64
N ALA A 447 -10.66 4.94 28.06
CA ALA A 447 -9.24 4.85 27.78
C ALA A 447 -8.84 5.53 26.45
N TRP A 448 -9.82 6.03 25.68
CA TRP A 448 -9.62 6.77 24.45
C TRP A 448 -9.56 8.29 24.74
N ILE A 449 -8.55 8.96 24.21
CA ILE A 449 -8.25 10.36 24.59
C ILE A 449 -8.31 11.29 23.38
N PHE A 450 -7.62 10.89 22.31
CA PHE A 450 -7.38 11.68 21.11
C PHE A 450 -7.54 10.89 19.84
#